data_AF-A0A350UQZ9-F1
#
_entry.id   AF-A0A350UQZ9-F1
#
_cell.length_a   1.000
_cell.length_b   1.000
_cell.length_c   1.000
_cell.angle_alpha   90.00
_cell.angle_beta   90.00
_cell.angle_gamma   90.00
#
_symmetry.space_group_name_H-M   'P 1'
#
loop_
_entity.id
_entity.type
_entity.pdbx_description
1 polymer ?
#
loop_
_entity_poly.entity_id
_entity_poly.type
_entity_poly.pdbx_seq_one_letter_code
_entity_poly.pdbx_strand_id
1 'polypeptide(L)'
;MRGAAAAEPDPDQNLAAFLRRRIIGQDEAINAIAPYVQLFQSGLAPAGRPAGVFLLLGPTGTGKTRTVEALAEALHGHERHILRVDCGEFQLDHEVAKLIGAPPGYLGHRET
;
A
#
# COMPACT_ATOMS: atom_id res chain seq x y z
N MET A 1 26.07 -6.21 31.07
CA MET A 1 25.27 -5.61 29.99
C MET A 1 25.44 -6.45 28.73
N ARG A 2 24.51 -7.38 28.45
CA ARG A 2 24.53 -8.19 27.23
C ARG A 2 23.94 -7.35 26.10
N GLY A 3 24.70 -7.13 25.04
CA GLY A 3 24.19 -6.59 23.79
C GLY A 3 23.10 -7.51 23.26
N ALA A 4 21.92 -6.93 23.00
CA ALA A 4 20.90 -7.61 22.23
C ALA A 4 21.47 -7.81 20.82
N ALA A 5 21.75 -9.07 20.49
CA ALA A 5 22.02 -9.47 19.12
C ALA A 5 20.85 -8.97 18.27
N ALA A 6 21.13 -8.17 17.24
CA ALA A 6 20.18 -7.91 16.18
C ALA A 6 19.76 -9.28 15.64
N ALA A 7 18.48 -9.63 15.81
CA ALA A 7 17.95 -10.88 15.32
C ALA A 7 18.29 -11.02 13.84
N GLU A 8 18.87 -12.16 13.45
CA GLU A 8 19.14 -12.45 12.04
C GLU A 8 17.83 -12.32 11.24
N PRO A 9 17.89 -11.76 10.03
CA PRO A 9 16.71 -11.60 9.21
C PRO A 9 16.11 -12.98 8.88
N ASP A 10 14.94 -13.27 9.45
CA ASP A 10 14.13 -14.46 9.19
C ASP A 10 13.99 -14.69 7.66
N PRO A 11 14.28 -15.88 7.12
CA PRO A 11 14.16 -16.16 5.68
C PRO A 11 12.75 -15.93 5.07
N ASP A 12 11.71 -15.71 5.88
CA ASP A 12 10.43 -15.16 5.43
C ASP A 12 10.46 -13.65 5.07
N GLN A 13 11.60 -12.97 5.25
CA GLN A 13 11.79 -11.52 5.00
C GLN A 13 11.95 -11.11 3.54
N ASN A 14 11.88 -12.03 2.59
CA ASN A 14 11.84 -11.64 1.18
C ASN A 14 10.40 -11.36 0.73
N LEU A 15 9.97 -10.10 0.90
CA LEU A 15 8.66 -9.59 0.44
C LEU A 15 8.27 -10.08 -0.96
N ALA A 16 9.22 -10.08 -1.91
CA ALA A 16 8.95 -10.55 -3.27
C ALA A 16 8.64 -12.05 -3.31
N ALA A 17 9.30 -12.87 -2.50
CA ALA A 17 9.00 -14.30 -2.40
C ALA A 17 7.62 -14.53 -1.77
N PHE A 18 7.25 -13.79 -0.74
CA PHE A 18 5.89 -13.83 -0.18
C PHE A 18 4.84 -13.51 -1.25
N LEU A 19 5.03 -12.40 -1.99
CA LEU A 19 4.08 -11.97 -3.02
C LEU A 19 3.96 -12.98 -4.17
N ARG A 20 5.08 -13.56 -4.64
CA ARG A 20 5.06 -14.61 -5.68
C ARG A 20 4.31 -15.86 -5.28
N ARG A 21 4.29 -16.20 -3.98
CA ARG A 21 3.49 -17.33 -3.47
C ARG A 21 1.99 -17.03 -3.46
N ARG A 22 1.60 -15.75 -3.44
CA ARG A 22 0.19 -15.33 -3.33
C ARG A 22 -0.42 -14.81 -4.64
N ILE A 23 0.40 -14.40 -5.59
CA ILE A 23 -0.04 -13.78 -6.85
C ILE A 23 0.67 -14.44 -8.02
N ILE A 24 -0.10 -14.87 -9.01
CA ILE A 24 0.40 -15.51 -10.23
C ILE A 24 0.45 -14.47 -11.36
N GLY A 25 1.55 -14.41 -12.11
CA GLY A 25 1.65 -13.60 -13.33
C GLY A 25 1.84 -12.10 -13.12
N GLN A 26 2.23 -11.66 -11.92
CA GLN A 26 2.46 -10.24 -11.58
C GLN A 26 3.92 -9.94 -11.22
N ASP A 27 4.88 -10.65 -11.83
CA ASP A 27 6.31 -10.50 -11.53
C ASP A 27 6.83 -9.08 -11.76
N GLU A 28 6.34 -8.38 -12.78
CA GLU A 28 6.73 -6.99 -13.06
C GLU A 28 6.30 -6.05 -11.91
N ALA A 29 5.04 -6.14 -11.47
CA ALA A 29 4.54 -5.37 -10.34
C ALA A 29 5.30 -5.70 -9.04
N ILE A 30 5.57 -6.99 -8.78
CA ILE A 30 6.31 -7.44 -7.60
C ILE A 30 7.74 -6.86 -7.61
N ASN A 31 8.43 -6.96 -8.74
CA ASN A 31 9.80 -6.44 -8.89
C ASN A 31 9.86 -4.91 -8.81
N ALA A 32 8.80 -4.21 -9.22
CA ALA A 32 8.69 -2.76 -9.08
C ALA A 32 8.39 -2.33 -7.64
N ILE A 33 7.54 -3.05 -6.91
CA ILE A 33 7.07 -2.66 -5.58
C ILE A 33 8.09 -3.02 -4.48
N ALA A 34 8.62 -4.25 -4.50
CA ALA A 34 9.38 -4.79 -3.38
C ALA A 34 10.61 -3.95 -2.97
N PRO A 35 11.43 -3.41 -3.90
CA PRO A 35 12.60 -2.60 -3.53
C PRO A 35 12.25 -1.32 -2.77
N TYR A 36 11.15 -0.64 -3.14
CA TYR A 36 10.72 0.60 -2.48
C TYR A 36 10.21 0.34 -1.07
N VAL A 37 9.48 -0.75 -0.88
CA VAL A 37 9.00 -1.14 0.46
C VAL A 37 10.17 -1.52 1.36
N GLN A 38 11.16 -2.26 0.85
CA GLN A 38 12.39 -2.58 1.58
C GLN A 38 13.20 -1.32 1.91
N LEU A 39 13.34 -0.39 0.97
CA LEU A 39 13.99 0.89 1.20
C LEU A 39 13.30 1.68 2.33
N PHE A 40 11.97 1.71 2.33
CA PHE A 40 11.20 2.37 3.38
C PHE A 40 11.36 1.68 4.74
N GLN A 41 11.25 0.36 4.80
CA GLN A 41 11.44 -0.42 6.05
C GLN A 41 12.86 -0.31 6.61
N SER A 42 13.87 -0.13 5.76
CA SER A 42 15.25 0.09 6.21
C SER A 42 15.50 1.50 6.77
N GLY A 43 14.53 2.42 6.66
CA GLY A 43 14.67 3.81 7.09
C GLY A 43 15.56 4.66 6.18
N LEU A 44 15.93 4.14 4.99
CA LEU A 44 16.74 4.85 4.00
C LEU A 44 15.92 5.70 3.03
N ALA A 45 14.59 5.62 3.09
CA ALA A 45 13.71 6.45 2.28
C ALA A 45 13.69 7.92 2.77
N PRO A 46 13.57 8.91 1.88
CA PRO A 46 13.46 10.31 2.26
C PRO A 46 12.28 10.58 3.20
N ALA A 47 12.52 11.37 4.25
CA ALA A 47 11.47 11.78 5.18
C ALA A 47 10.33 12.55 4.48
N GLY A 48 9.10 12.38 4.95
CA GLY A 48 7.92 13.08 4.46
C GLY A 48 7.41 12.63 3.09
N ARG A 49 7.89 11.49 2.56
CA ARG A 49 7.40 10.90 1.32
C ARG A 49 6.71 9.56 1.56
N PRO A 50 5.71 9.19 0.72
CA PRO A 50 5.15 7.84 0.75
C PRO A 50 6.23 6.77 0.50
N ALA A 51 6.03 5.57 1.06
CA ALA A 51 6.91 4.42 0.86
C ALA A 51 7.07 4.05 -0.63
N GLY A 52 6.02 4.28 -1.42
CA GLY A 52 6.03 4.15 -2.87
C GLY A 52 4.70 4.62 -3.46
N VAL A 53 4.74 5.06 -4.71
CA VAL A 53 3.56 5.45 -5.48
C VAL A 53 3.56 4.64 -6.77
N PHE A 54 2.54 3.81 -6.94
CA PHE A 54 2.48 2.85 -8.04
C PHE A 54 1.16 2.99 -8.79
N LEU A 55 1.22 2.88 -10.11
CA LEU A 55 0.05 2.77 -10.98
C LEU A 55 0.05 1.39 -11.62
N LEU A 56 -0.88 0.53 -11.19
CA LEU A 56 -1.05 -0.80 -11.76
C LEU A 56 -1.99 -0.72 -12.97
N LEU A 57 -1.49 -1.08 -14.15
CA LEU A 57 -2.23 -1.03 -15.41
C LEU A 57 -2.57 -2.43 -15.92
N GLY A 58 -3.67 -2.54 -16.66
CA GLY A 58 -4.09 -3.77 -17.33
C GLY A 58 -5.60 -4.02 -17.30
N PRO A 59 -6.11 -5.02 -18.04
CA PRO A 59 -7.53 -5.35 -18.09
C PRO A 59 -8.15 -5.69 -16.73
N THR A 60 -9.48 -5.57 -16.62
CA THR A 60 -10.20 -6.01 -15.41
C THR A 60 -9.98 -7.50 -15.16
N GLY A 61 -9.85 -7.89 -13.89
CA GLY A 61 -9.66 -9.29 -13.49
C GLY A 61 -8.23 -9.82 -13.57
N THR A 62 -7.23 -9.03 -13.96
CA THR A 62 -5.83 -9.49 -14.06
C THR A 62 -5.07 -9.56 -12.74
N GLY A 63 -5.69 -9.20 -11.60
CA GLY A 63 -5.07 -9.30 -10.27
C GLY A 63 -4.44 -8.01 -9.74
N LYS A 64 -4.73 -6.84 -10.34
CA LYS A 64 -4.28 -5.53 -9.82
C LYS A 64 -4.68 -5.31 -8.36
N THR A 65 -5.96 -5.42 -8.05
CA THR A 65 -6.47 -5.29 -6.67
C THR A 65 -5.90 -6.37 -5.75
N ARG A 66 -5.81 -7.61 -6.25
CA ARG A 66 -5.24 -8.73 -5.50
C ARG A 66 -3.77 -8.50 -5.12
N THR A 67 -3.02 -7.80 -5.96
CA THR A 67 -1.63 -7.43 -5.67
C THR A 67 -1.55 -6.49 -4.46
N VAL A 68 -2.47 -5.53 -4.35
CA VAL A 68 -2.55 -4.62 -3.21
C VAL A 68 -2.96 -5.36 -1.93
N GLU A 69 -3.95 -6.25 -2.02
CA GLU A 69 -4.38 -7.12 -0.91
C GLU A 69 -3.26 -8.00 -0.37
N ALA A 70 -2.52 -8.67 -1.25
CA ALA A 70 -1.38 -9.49 -0.85
C ALA A 70 -0.24 -8.67 -0.25
N LEU A 71 -0.04 -7.43 -0.72
CA LEU A 71 0.91 -6.50 -0.11
C LEU A 71 0.47 -6.09 1.31
N ALA A 72 -0.81 -5.79 1.51
CA ALA A 72 -1.34 -5.49 2.84
C ALA A 72 -1.24 -6.67 3.80
N GLU A 73 -1.48 -7.90 3.31
CA GLU A 73 -1.25 -9.11 4.09
C GLU A 73 0.22 -9.25 4.49
N ALA A 74 1.15 -9.03 3.55
CA ALA A 74 2.58 -9.11 3.81
C ALA A 74 3.07 -8.09 4.84
N LEU A 75 2.53 -6.87 4.81
CA LEU A 75 3.01 -5.75 5.65
C LEU A 75 2.25 -5.61 6.97
N HIS A 76 1.00 -6.02 7.01
CA HIS A 76 0.08 -5.74 8.12
C HIS A 76 -0.68 -6.98 8.62
N GLY A 77 -0.36 -8.17 8.10
CA GLY A 77 -0.91 -9.45 8.55
C GLY A 77 -2.34 -9.76 8.08
N HIS A 78 -3.01 -8.82 7.39
CA HIS A 78 -4.35 -9.05 6.85
C HIS A 78 -4.55 -8.27 5.54
N GLU A 79 -5.10 -8.94 4.52
CA GLU A 79 -5.44 -8.36 3.22
C GLU A 79 -6.42 -7.17 3.26
N ARG A 80 -7.17 -6.99 4.36
CA ARG A 80 -8.15 -5.91 4.54
C ARG A 80 -7.58 -4.71 5.28
N HIS A 81 -6.32 -4.75 5.70
CA HIS A 81 -5.62 -3.58 6.24
C HIS A 81 -5.22 -2.63 5.11
N ILE A 82 -6.23 -2.13 4.40
CA ILE A 82 -6.13 -1.20 3.27
C ILE A 82 -7.14 -0.10 3.51
N LEU A 83 -6.69 1.15 3.44
CA LEU A 83 -7.59 2.27 3.22
C LEU A 83 -7.93 2.32 1.72
N ARG A 84 -9.15 1.95 1.35
CA ARG A 84 -9.60 1.93 -0.04
C ARG A 84 -10.38 3.20 -0.35
N VAL A 85 -9.94 3.92 -1.38
CA VAL A 85 -10.67 5.04 -1.96
C VAL A 85 -11.21 4.58 -3.31
N ASP A 86 -12.53 4.62 -3.49
CA ASP A 86 -13.16 4.28 -4.77
C ASP A 86 -13.21 5.53 -5.66
N CYS A 87 -12.35 5.59 -6.67
CA CYS A 87 -12.31 6.69 -7.62
C CYS A 87 -13.63 6.86 -8.40
N GLY A 88 -14.47 5.82 -8.47
CA GLY A 88 -15.80 5.89 -9.08
C GLY A 88 -16.76 6.82 -8.33
N GLU A 89 -16.49 7.14 -7.07
CA GLU A 89 -17.28 8.07 -6.24
C GLU A 89 -16.88 9.54 -6.39
N PHE A 90 -15.94 9.85 -7.30
CA PHE A 90 -15.36 11.18 -7.51
C PHE A 90 -15.49 11.63 -8.97
N GLN A 91 -16.66 11.43 -9.56
CA GLN A 91 -16.94 11.79 -10.96
C GLN A 91 -17.30 13.26 -11.12
N LEU A 92 -17.80 13.90 -10.07
CA LEU A 92 -18.21 15.30 -10.06
C LEU A 92 -17.27 16.13 -9.18
N ASP A 93 -17.03 17.39 -9.57
CA ASP A 93 -16.06 18.27 -8.89
C ASP A 93 -16.31 18.42 -7.37
N HIS A 94 -17.59 18.46 -6.95
CA HIS A 94 -17.95 18.64 -5.54
C HIS A 94 -17.74 17.37 -4.69
N GLU A 95 -17.54 16.21 -5.31
CA GLU A 95 -17.32 14.96 -4.58
C GLU A 95 -15.93 14.88 -3.95
N VAL A 96 -14.98 15.74 -4.37
CA VAL A 96 -13.66 15.86 -3.74
C VAL A 96 -13.75 16.15 -2.24
N ALA A 97 -14.83 16.82 -1.80
CA ALA A 97 -15.07 17.11 -0.39
C ALA A 97 -15.22 15.84 0.47
N LYS A 98 -15.56 14.68 -0.12
CA LYS A 98 -15.58 13.38 0.58
C LYS A 98 -14.17 12.93 0.99
N LEU A 99 -13.14 13.36 0.26
CA LEU A 99 -11.74 12.99 0.51
C LEU A 99 -11.01 14.00 1.40
N ILE A 100 -11.24 15.30 1.19
CA ILE A 100 -10.51 16.39 1.90
C ILE A 100 -11.32 17.07 3.01
N GLY A 101 -12.60 16.70 3.16
CA GLY A 101 -13.54 17.36 4.06
C GLY A 101 -14.31 18.51 3.41
N ALA A 102 -15.49 18.81 3.96
CA ALA A 102 -16.28 19.95 3.52
C ALA A 102 -15.66 21.28 3.99
N PRO A 103 -15.76 22.37 3.20
CA PRO A 103 -15.33 23.69 3.63
C PRO A 103 -16.06 24.14 4.91
N PRO A 104 -15.43 24.97 5.76
CA PRO A 104 -16.09 25.52 6.95
C PRO A 104 -17.42 26.20 6.60
N GLY A 105 -18.49 25.81 7.31
CA GLY A 105 -19.84 26.36 7.11
C GLY A 105 -20.76 25.53 6.20
N TYR A 106 -20.27 24.44 5.59
CA TYR A 106 -21.09 23.51 4.81
C TYR A 106 -21.47 22.26 5.62
N LEU A 107 -22.63 21.66 5.30
CA LEU A 107 -23.07 20.37 5.84
C LEU A 107 -22.00 19.31 5.57
N GLY A 108 -21.51 18.64 6.62
CA GLY A 108 -20.40 17.67 6.57
C GLY A 108 -19.11 18.11 7.28
N HIS A 109 -18.91 19.41 7.53
CA HIS A 109 -17.70 19.93 8.20
C HIS A 109 -17.59 19.57 9.70
N ARG A 110 -18.69 19.16 10.34
CA ARG A 110 -18.71 18.84 11.78
C ARG A 110 -18.47 17.36 12.09
N GLU A 111 -18.43 16.52 11.06
CA GLU A 111 -18.29 15.05 11.18
C GLU A 111 -16.91 14.53 10.77
N THR A 112 -16.05 15.42 10.23
CA THR A 112 -14.61 15.19 9.97
C THR A 112 -13.75 15.91 11.00
#